data_AF-A0A9P6A8L4-F1
#
_entry.id   AF-A0A9P6A8L4-F1
#
_cell.length_a   1.000
_cell.length_b   1.000
_cell.length_c   1.000
_cell.angle_alpha   90.00
_cell.angle_beta   90.00
_cell.angle_gamma   90.00
#
_symmetry.space_group_name_H-M   'P 1'
#
loop_
_entity.id
_entity.type
_entity.pdbx_description
1 polymer ?
#
loop_
_entity_poly.entity_id
_entity_poly.type
_entity_poly.pdbx_seq_one_letter_code
_entity_poly.pdbx_strand_id
1 'polypeptide(L)' 'EWTLDKFFTSLFDYCFPTNYISKQRKKLKNLYQNGKTVKEYVSELIELFTIIGEISERDKVNTLWFGLRSSIQQDL' A
#
# COMPACT_ATOMS: atom_id res chain seq x y z
N GLU A 1 22.76 18.18 -17.47
CA GLU A 1 23.44 16.99 -16.91
C GLU A 1 22.43 15.96 -16.43
N TRP A 2 22.84 14.68 -16.44
CA TRP A 2 22.10 13.57 -15.83
C TRP A 2 22.61 13.35 -14.41
N THR A 3 21.71 13.39 -13.43
CA THR A 3 22.00 12.95 -12.05
C THR A 3 21.41 11.56 -11.83
N LEU A 4 21.90 10.85 -10.81
CA LEU A 4 21.40 9.50 -10.47
C LEU A 4 19.90 9.52 -10.14
N ASP A 5 19.46 10.53 -9.40
CA ASP A 5 18.04 10.77 -9.08
C ASP A 5 17.18 10.97 -10.33
N LYS A 6 17.65 11.81 -11.27
CA LYS A 6 16.95 12.06 -12.53
C LYS A 6 16.89 10.82 -13.42
N PHE A 7 17.94 10.01 -13.41
CA PHE A 7 17.97 8.72 -14.11
C PHE A 7 16.92 7.76 -13.56
N PHE A 8 16.88 7.53 -12.24
CA PHE A 8 15.90 6.63 -11.64
C PHE A 8 14.47 7.13 -11.80
N THR A 9 14.23 8.44 -11.66
CA THR A 9 12.92 9.05 -11.93
C THR A 9 12.48 8.79 -13.36
N SER A 10 13.36 9.04 -14.34
CA SER A 10 13.05 8.84 -15.76
C SER A 10 12.84 7.37 -16.13
N LEU A 11 13.62 6.46 -15.53
CA LEU A 11 13.44 5.01 -15.69
C LEU A 11 12.10 4.56 -15.11
N PHE A 12 11.73 5.06 -13.93
CA PHE A 12 10.44 4.77 -13.31
C PHE A 12 9.29 5.30 -14.17
N ASP A 13 9.36 6.54 -14.64
CA ASP A 13 8.34 7.16 -15.50
C ASP A 13 8.21 6.46 -16.87
N TYR A 14 9.27 5.82 -17.35
CA TYR A 14 9.24 4.99 -18.56
C TYR A 14 8.58 3.62 -18.30
N CYS A 15 8.93 2.97 -17.19
CA CYS A 15 8.45 1.64 -16.84
C CYS A 15 7.00 1.64 -16.32
N PHE A 16 6.57 2.71 -15.65
CA PHE A 16 5.30 2.80 -14.98
C PHE A 16 4.48 3.97 -15.50
N PRO A 17 3.15 3.82 -15.66
CA PRO A 17 2.32 4.94 -16.05
C PRO A 17 2.34 6.04 -14.99
N THR A 18 2.22 7.30 -15.40
CA THR A 18 2.23 8.47 -14.50
C THR A 18 1.20 8.40 -13.35
N ASN A 19 0.16 7.57 -13.49
CA ASN A 19 -0.86 7.33 -12.47
C ASN A 19 -0.63 6.07 -11.62
N TYR A 20 0.54 5.44 -11.66
CA TYR A 20 0.82 4.19 -10.98
C TYR A 20 0.64 4.31 -9.46
N ILE A 21 1.26 5.31 -8.82
CA ILE A 21 1.11 5.55 -7.37
C ILE A 21 -0.36 5.83 -7.01
N SER A 22 -1.06 6.62 -7.81
CA SER A 22 -2.49 6.89 -7.62
C SER A 22 -3.34 5.62 -7.69
N LYS A 23 -3.02 4.70 -8.60
CA LYS A 23 -3.66 3.37 -8.68
C LYS A 23 -3.38 2.53 -7.44
N GLN A 24 -2.13 2.54 -6.93
CA GLN A 24 -1.79 1.83 -5.69
C GLN A 24 -2.51 2.41 -4.48
N ARG A 25 -2.61 3.74 -4.36
CA ARG A 25 -3.41 4.39 -3.30
C ARG A 25 -4.88 3.99 -3.36
N LYS A 26 -5.45 3.90 -4.57
CA LYS A 26 -6.83 3.40 -4.76
C LYS A 26 -6.96 1.94 -4.36
N LYS A 27 -5.96 1.10 -4.69
CA LYS A 27 -5.92 -0.31 -4.27
C LYS A 27 -5.87 -0.43 -2.75
N LEU A 28 -5.01 0.35 -2.08
CA LEU A 28 -4.90 0.39 -0.62
C LEU A 28 -6.22 0.77 0.05
N LYS A 29 -6.89 1.83 -0.43
CA LYS A 29 -8.18 2.29 0.11
C LYS A 29 -9.29 1.23 0.05
N ASN A 30 -9.20 0.30 -0.91
CA ASN A 30 -10.19 -0.74 -1.12
C ASN A 30 -9.72 -2.12 -0.61
N LEU A 31 -8.58 -2.19 0.08
CA LEU A 31 -8.01 -3.45 0.55
C LEU A 31 -8.59 -3.81 1.92
N TYR A 32 -9.32 -4.92 1.96
CA TYR A 32 -9.87 -5.52 3.18
C TYR A 32 -9.44 -6.99 3.26
N GLN A 33 -9.42 -7.55 4.48
CA GLN A 33 -9.09 -8.95 4.69
C GLN A 33 -10.00 -9.87 3.87
N ASN A 34 -11.32 -9.62 3.87
CA ASN A 34 -12.30 -10.42 3.12
C ASN A 34 -12.04 -11.92 3.27
N GLY A 35 -12.03 -12.72 2.20
CA GLY A 35 -11.75 -14.15 2.22
C GLY A 35 -10.30 -14.54 2.57
N LYS A 36 -9.36 -13.59 2.64
CA LYS A 36 -7.94 -13.85 2.88
C LYS A 36 -7.65 -14.22 4.33
N THR A 37 -6.57 -14.97 4.53
CA THR A 37 -5.96 -15.10 5.85
C THR A 37 -5.41 -13.75 6.33
N VAL A 38 -5.23 -13.59 7.64
CA VAL A 38 -4.63 -12.37 8.20
C VAL A 38 -3.23 -12.14 7.62
N LYS A 39 -2.45 -13.21 7.45
CA LYS A 39 -1.09 -13.14 6.91
C LYS A 39 -1.05 -12.61 5.47
N GLU A 40 -1.93 -13.12 4.59
CA GLU A 40 -2.02 -12.65 3.19
C GLU A 40 -2.44 -11.18 3.13
N TYR A 41 -3.44 -10.79 3.92
CA TYR A 41 -3.89 -9.41 4.00
C TYR A 41 -2.78 -8.47 4.46
N VAL A 42 -2.06 -8.83 5.53
CA VAL A 42 -0.92 -8.04 6.05
C VAL A 42 0.21 -7.96 5.03
N SER A 43 0.52 -9.05 4.32
CA SER A 43 1.55 -9.06 3.27
C SER A 43 1.23 -8.03 2.18
N GLU A 44 -0.01 -8.01 1.68
CA GLU A 44 -0.43 -7.04 0.67
C GLU A 44 -0.41 -5.59 1.18
N LEU A 45 -0.72 -5.35 2.46
CA LEU A 45 -0.59 -4.02 3.05
C LEU A 45 0.86 -3.55 3.05
N ILE A 46 1.80 -4.41 3.48
CA ILE A 46 3.23 -4.08 3.54
C ILE A 46 3.77 -3.74 2.15
N GLU A 47 3.40 -4.52 1.13
CA GLU A 47 3.76 -4.24 -0.27
C GLU A 47 3.24 -2.87 -0.72
N LEU A 48 1.97 -2.57 -0.45
CA LEU A 48 1.37 -1.29 -0.85
C LEU A 48 1.97 -0.10 -0.09
N PHE A 49 2.24 -0.24 1.20
CA PHE A 49 2.92 0.79 1.98
C PHE A 49 4.31 1.08 1.43
N THR A 50 5.05 0.04 1.03
CA THR A 50 6.38 0.18 0.45
C THR A 50 6.33 0.92 -0.89
N ILE A 51 5.35 0.61 -1.74
CA ILE A 51 5.21 1.27 -3.05
C ILE A 51 4.74 2.72 -2.91
N ILE A 52 3.80 3.00 -2.01
CA ILE A 52 3.23 4.34 -1.84
C ILE A 52 4.20 5.26 -1.09
N GLY A 53 5.03 4.72 -0.21
CA GLY A 53 6.00 5.45 0.59
C GLY A 53 5.34 6.12 1.80
N GLU A 54 5.30 7.45 1.80
CA GLU A 54 4.90 8.26 2.96
C GLU A 54 3.45 7.98 3.41
N ILE A 55 3.33 7.15 4.43
CA ILE A 55 2.11 6.85 5.19
C ILE A 55 2.52 6.83 6.66
N SER A 56 1.81 7.59 7.50
CA SER A 56 2.11 7.64 8.93
C SER A 56 1.91 6.27 9.60
N GLU A 57 2.69 5.96 10.63
CA GLU A 57 2.49 4.71 11.38
C GLU A 57 1.07 4.60 11.95
N ARG A 58 0.49 5.72 12.37
CA ARG A 58 -0.91 5.78 12.81
C ARG A 58 -1.88 5.37 11.70
N ASP A 59 -1.68 5.85 10.47
CA ASP A 59 -2.53 5.49 9.34
C ASP A 59 -2.34 4.04 8.92
N LYS A 60 -1.11 3.50 9.02
CA LYS A 60 -0.86 2.07 8.79
C LYS A 60 -1.64 1.21 9.78
N VAL A 61 -1.58 1.55 11.08
CA VAL A 61 -2.32 0.84 12.14
C VAL A 61 -3.82 0.95 11.92
N ASN A 62 -4.34 2.14 11.61
CA ASN A 62 -5.76 2.33 11.31
C ASN A 62 -6.19 1.49 10.10
N THR A 63 -5.41 1.52 9.01
CA THR A 63 -5.71 0.77 7.78
C THR A 63 -5.74 -0.73 8.06
N LEU A 64 -4.77 -1.23 8.82
CA LEU A 64 -4.74 -2.63 9.26
C LEU A 64 -5.98 -2.97 10.08
N TRP A 65 -6.23 -2.22 11.16
CA TRP A 65 -7.31 -2.52 12.10
C TRP A 65 -8.68 -2.50 11.41
N PHE A 66 -9.01 -1.41 10.72
CA PHE A 66 -10.32 -1.23 10.11
C PHE A 66 -10.54 -2.11 8.86
N GLY A 67 -9.49 -2.64 8.26
CA GLY A 67 -9.62 -3.58 7.15
C GLY A 67 -9.69 -5.06 7.53
N LEU A 68 -9.46 -5.41 8.81
CA LEU A 68 -9.69 -6.76 9.33
C LEU A 68 -11.19 -7.12 9.36
N ARG A 69 -11.50 -8.42 9.41
CA ARG A 69 -12.88 -8.90 9.60
C ARG A 69 -13.43 -8.45 10.94
N SER A 70 -14.73 -8.17 10.98
CA SER A 70 -15.44 -7.78 12.19
C SER A 70 -15.31 -8.80 13.33
N SER A 71 -15.24 -10.10 13.02
CA SER A 71 -15.01 -11.13 14.04
C SER A 71 -13.69 -10.91 14.80
N ILE A 72 -12.62 -10.52 14.11
CA ILE A 72 -11.32 -10.26 14.72
C ILE A 72 -11.35 -8.94 15.51
N GLN A 73 -12.06 -7.94 14.99
CA GLN A 73 -12.18 -6.63 15.66
C GLN A 73 -12.99 -6.70 16.96
N GLN A 74 -13.93 -7.64 17.07
CA GLN A 74 -14.81 -7.80 18.24
C GLN A 74 -14.20 -8.69 19.32
N ASP A 75 -13.22 -9.52 18.98
CA ASP A 75 -12.57 -10.46 19.90
C ASP A 75 -11.42 -9.84 20.72
N LEU A 76 -11.16 -8.54 20.56
CA LEU A 76 -10.07 -7.77 21.18
C LEU A 76 -10.62 -6.56 21.96
#